data_AF-A0A955ESS2-F1
#
_entry.id   AF-A0A955ESS2-F1
#
_cell.length_a   1.000
_cell.length_b   1.000
_cell.length_c   1.000
_cell.angle_alpha   90.00
_cell.angle_beta   90.00
_cell.angle_gamma   90.00
#
_symmetry.space_group_name_H-M   'P 1'
#
loop_
_entity.id
_entity.type
_entity.pdbx_description
1 polymer ?
#
loop_
_entity_poly.entity_id
_entity_poly.type
_entity_poly.pdbx_seq_one_letter_code
_entity_poly.pdbx_strand_id
1 'polypeptide(L)'
;MSPRDREDAAARFERSMAIDYEKWHDGIGYDVDAIDDATPAERERIERLLLARRYADWRDVEALARLRSPAAEAELRTARERGSTEVRMAVLRHAPWLVSEAEREASLVRALGEATIYGGLTRALDQAEAFHPPAVLDALWRGLLERPGDVAVHFAALLTFLHGRADEPFDMAQRPLFLRFATEDAGERRAALAELRRHLGVDEEA
;
A
#
# COMPACT_ATOMS: atom_id res chain seq x y z
N MET A 1 -25.27 26.44 20.25
CA MET A 1 -23.79 26.32 20.37
C MET A 1 -23.20 27.64 19.92
N SER A 2 -22.48 28.35 20.79
CA SER A 2 -21.88 29.63 20.43
C SER A 2 -20.71 29.38 19.46
N PRO A 3 -20.43 30.27 18.48
CA PRO A 3 -19.26 30.15 17.62
C PRO A 3 -17.92 30.06 18.36
N ARG A 4 -17.89 30.37 19.66
CA ARG A 4 -16.71 30.31 20.54
C ARG A 4 -16.44 28.95 21.18
N ASP A 5 -17.35 27.98 21.08
CA ASP A 5 -17.21 26.65 21.72
C ASP A 5 -16.84 25.55 20.71
N ARG A 6 -16.61 25.88 19.43
CA ARG A 6 -16.13 24.91 18.44
C ARG A 6 -14.64 24.69 18.64
N GLU A 7 -14.24 23.43 18.82
CA GLU A 7 -12.83 23.03 18.84
C GLU A 7 -12.12 23.45 17.54
N ASP A 8 -10.93 24.03 17.65
CA ASP A 8 -10.09 24.38 16.49
C ASP A 8 -9.67 23.10 15.78
N ALA A 9 -10.23 22.89 14.59
CA ALA A 9 -10.04 21.67 13.81
C ALA A 9 -8.58 21.48 13.37
N ALA A 10 -7.86 22.58 13.09
CA ALA A 10 -6.45 22.49 12.73
C ALA A 10 -5.59 22.12 13.96
N ALA A 11 -5.94 22.58 15.16
CA ALA A 11 -5.27 22.13 16.38
C ALA A 11 -5.56 20.65 16.68
N ARG A 12 -6.79 20.17 16.41
CA ARG A 12 -7.17 18.75 16.51
C ARG A 12 -6.35 17.90 15.54
N PHE A 13 -6.26 18.32 14.28
CA PHE A 13 -5.42 17.70 13.25
C PHE A 13 -3.95 17.64 13.68
N GLU A 14 -3.37 18.76 14.11
CA GLU A 14 -1.98 18.84 14.56
C GLU A 14 -1.66 17.87 15.70
N ARG A 15 -2.57 17.72 16.68
CA ARG A 15 -2.41 16.72 17.76
C ARG A 15 -2.48 15.29 17.23
N SER A 16 -3.31 15.02 16.23
CA SER A 16 -3.41 13.68 15.64
C SER A 16 -2.10 13.23 14.98
N MET A 17 -1.27 14.18 14.53
CA MET A 17 0.03 13.93 13.91
C MET A 17 1.12 13.45 14.87
N ALA A 18 0.88 13.52 16.19
CA ALA A 18 1.74 12.84 17.16
C ALA A 18 1.53 11.33 17.04
N ILE A 19 2.50 10.66 16.39
CA ILE A 19 2.49 9.20 16.19
C ILE A 19 3.11 8.52 17.40
N ASP A 20 2.29 7.77 18.13
CA ASP A 20 2.72 6.86 19.19
C ASP A 20 2.89 5.43 18.64
N TYR A 21 3.29 4.52 19.53
CA TYR A 21 3.52 3.12 19.17
C TYR A 21 2.26 2.45 18.61
N GLU A 22 1.09 2.69 19.21
CA GLU A 22 -0.18 2.10 18.80
C GLU A 22 -0.54 2.56 17.40
N LYS A 23 -0.51 3.87 17.14
CA LYS A 23 -0.81 4.42 15.81
C LYS A 23 0.16 3.95 14.73
N TRP A 24 1.42 3.74 15.08
CA TRP A 24 2.39 3.17 14.16
C TRP A 24 2.12 1.68 13.91
N HIS A 25 1.95 0.90 14.98
CA HIS A 25 1.77 -0.56 14.94
C HIS A 25 0.47 -0.95 14.23
N ASP A 26 -0.63 -0.27 14.54
CA ASP A 26 -1.96 -0.56 14.02
C ASP A 26 -2.27 0.20 12.72
N GLY A 27 -1.30 0.97 12.20
CA GLY A 27 -1.45 1.71 10.95
C GLY A 27 -2.50 2.82 10.99
N ILE A 28 -2.74 3.42 12.17
CA ILE A 28 -3.74 4.47 12.36
C ILE A 28 -3.26 5.77 11.69
N GLY A 29 -4.13 6.37 10.88
CA GLY A 29 -3.90 7.62 10.16
C GLY A 29 -4.01 8.88 11.04
N TYR A 30 -3.89 10.06 10.41
CA TYR A 30 -4.25 11.32 11.06
C TYR A 30 -5.78 11.44 11.20
N ASP A 31 -6.23 12.39 12.02
CA ASP A 31 -7.65 12.77 12.08
C ASP A 31 -8.02 13.62 10.86
N VAL A 32 -8.23 12.95 9.73
CA VAL A 32 -8.55 13.61 8.45
C VAL A 32 -9.94 14.21 8.41
N ASP A 33 -10.85 13.78 9.29
CA ASP A 33 -12.17 14.37 9.46
C ASP A 33 -12.05 15.83 9.96
N ALA A 34 -10.96 16.16 10.67
CA ALA A 34 -10.66 17.54 11.04
C ALA A 34 -10.47 18.47 9.83
N ILE A 35 -10.12 17.95 8.65
CA ILE A 35 -10.01 18.74 7.42
C ILE A 35 -11.40 19.15 6.91
N ASP A 36 -12.40 18.29 7.09
CA ASP A 36 -13.79 18.56 6.68
C ASP A 36 -14.47 19.54 7.63
N ASP A 37 -14.18 19.44 8.92
CA ASP A 37 -14.68 20.34 9.96
C ASP A 37 -14.01 21.73 9.95
N ALA A 38 -12.90 21.88 9.22
CA ALA A 38 -12.08 23.08 9.21
C ALA A 38 -12.75 24.25 8.48
N THR A 39 -12.64 25.43 9.07
CA THR A 39 -12.87 26.71 8.36
C THR A 39 -11.81 26.91 7.27
N PRO A 40 -12.04 27.81 6.30
CA PRO A 40 -11.04 28.09 5.27
C PRO A 40 -9.65 28.45 5.82
N ALA A 41 -9.57 29.23 6.92
CA ALA A 41 -8.30 29.61 7.54
C ALA A 41 -7.59 28.44 8.24
N GLU A 42 -8.35 27.56 8.90
CA GLU A 42 -7.82 26.35 9.53
C GLU A 42 -7.34 25.35 8.46
N ARG A 43 -8.10 25.17 7.39
CA ARG A 43 -7.74 24.32 6.26
C ARG A 43 -6.44 24.78 5.60
N GLU A 44 -6.28 26.09 5.41
CA GLU A 44 -5.04 26.68 4.89
C GLU A 44 -3.85 26.44 5.86
N ARG A 45 -4.10 26.45 7.18
CA ARG A 45 -3.07 26.13 8.19
C ARG A 45 -2.64 24.66 8.10
N ILE A 46 -3.60 23.74 8.01
CA ILE A 46 -3.34 22.30 7.81
C ILE A 46 -2.57 22.07 6.51
N GLU A 47 -2.97 22.72 5.42
CA GLU A 47 -2.30 22.60 4.13
C GLU A 47 -0.84 23.08 4.20
N ARG A 48 -0.58 24.27 4.75
CA ARG A 48 0.79 24.76 4.92
C ARG A 48 1.66 23.81 5.73
N LEU A 49 1.10 23.21 6.78
CA LEU A 49 1.80 22.22 7.60
C LEU A 49 2.16 20.96 6.81
N LEU A 50 1.22 20.42 6.03
CA LEU A 50 1.44 19.21 5.22
C LEU A 50 2.42 19.47 4.07
N LEU A 51 2.31 20.61 3.39
CA LEU A 51 3.23 20.99 2.32
C LEU A 51 4.65 21.19 2.83
N ALA A 52 4.83 21.74 4.04
CA ALA A 52 6.16 21.87 4.65
C ALA A 52 6.83 20.52 4.93
N ARG A 53 6.04 19.46 5.15
CA ARG A 53 6.54 18.10 5.44
C ARG A 53 6.87 17.28 4.20
N ARG A 54 6.32 17.66 3.03
CA ARG A 54 6.61 17.02 1.73
C ARG A 54 6.41 15.50 1.71
N TYR A 55 5.19 15.04 2.03
CA TYR A 55 4.79 13.62 1.99
C TYR A 55 5.78 12.65 2.67
N ALA A 56 6.38 13.07 3.79
CA ALA A 56 7.39 12.28 4.50
C ALA A 56 6.87 10.90 4.94
N ASP A 57 5.56 10.82 5.22
CA ASP A 57 4.86 9.59 5.57
C ASP A 57 3.59 9.43 4.71
N TRP A 58 3.09 8.21 4.61
CA TRP A 58 1.86 7.93 3.88
C TRP A 58 0.63 8.65 4.45
N ARG A 59 0.62 8.97 5.75
CA ARG A 59 -0.47 9.73 6.40
C ARG A 59 -0.57 11.14 5.85
N ASP A 60 0.58 11.72 5.48
CA ASP A 60 0.61 13.03 4.82
C ASP A 60 -0.07 12.94 3.45
N VAL A 61 0.08 11.82 2.72
CA VAL A 61 -0.60 11.59 1.43
C VAL A 61 -2.12 11.51 1.59
N GLU A 62 -2.60 10.77 2.59
CA GLU A 62 -4.03 10.68 2.89
C GLU A 62 -4.64 12.05 3.20
N ALA A 63 -3.96 12.84 4.05
CA ALA A 63 -4.42 14.17 4.41
C ALA A 63 -4.35 15.17 3.24
N LEU A 64 -3.29 15.14 2.43
CA LEU A 64 -3.19 15.94 1.20
C LEU A 64 -4.30 15.59 0.20
N ALA A 65 -4.61 14.30 0.07
CA ALA A 65 -5.68 13.83 -0.80
C ALA A 65 -7.07 14.32 -0.33
N ARG A 66 -7.27 14.45 0.99
CA ARG A 66 -8.48 15.05 1.55
C ARG A 66 -8.60 16.54 1.25
N LEU A 67 -7.48 17.27 1.24
CA LEU A 67 -7.45 18.72 0.96
C LEU A 67 -7.85 19.08 -0.48
N ARG A 68 -7.49 18.29 -1.49
CA ARG A 68 -7.87 18.51 -2.90
C ARG A 68 -7.62 19.93 -3.45
N SER A 69 -6.70 20.67 -2.87
CA SER A 69 -6.28 21.97 -3.40
C SER A 69 -5.31 21.77 -4.57
N PRO A 70 -5.13 22.77 -5.46
CA PRO A 70 -4.14 22.68 -6.53
C PRO A 70 -2.72 22.39 -6.03
N ALA A 71 -2.33 22.96 -4.90
CA ALA A 71 -1.00 22.74 -4.31
C ALA A 71 -0.86 21.32 -3.73
N ALA A 72 -1.88 20.83 -3.02
CA ALA A 72 -1.88 19.45 -2.52
C ALA A 72 -1.83 18.44 -3.67
N GLU A 73 -2.59 18.64 -4.74
CA GLU A 73 -2.54 17.75 -5.90
C GLU A 73 -1.18 17.80 -6.62
N ALA A 74 -0.54 18.97 -6.72
CA ALA A 74 0.81 19.07 -7.28
C ALA A 74 1.83 18.29 -6.45
N GLU A 75 1.73 18.39 -5.12
CA GLU A 75 2.60 17.66 -4.20
C GLU A 75 2.34 16.15 -4.25
N LEU A 76 1.08 15.71 -4.40
CA LEU A 76 0.72 14.30 -4.61
C LEU A 76 1.24 13.73 -5.95
N ARG A 77 1.21 14.51 -7.04
CA ARG A 77 1.84 14.11 -8.31
C ARG A 77 3.35 13.92 -8.14
N THR A 78 4.00 14.79 -7.37
CA THR A 78 5.44 14.64 -7.04
C THR A 78 5.68 13.39 -6.18
N ALA A 79 4.83 13.14 -5.17
CA ALA A 79 4.89 11.96 -4.31
C ALA A 79 4.78 10.66 -5.10
N ARG A 80 3.90 10.62 -6.11
CA ARG A 80 3.72 9.50 -7.03
C ARG A 80 5.00 9.15 -7.78
N GLU A 81 5.78 10.15 -8.17
CA GLU A 81 6.99 9.96 -8.97
C GLU A 81 8.22 9.67 -8.10
N ARG A 82 8.33 10.34 -6.94
CA ARG A 82 9.57 10.41 -6.15
C ARG A 82 9.47 9.90 -4.72
N GLY A 83 8.26 9.66 -4.22
CA GLY A 83 8.04 9.16 -2.85
C GLY A 83 8.60 7.76 -2.65
N SER A 84 8.65 7.28 -1.41
CA SER A 84 8.94 5.87 -1.13
C SER A 84 7.88 4.94 -1.73
N THR A 85 8.12 3.64 -1.76
CA THR A 85 7.11 2.67 -2.23
C THR A 85 5.81 2.80 -1.44
N GLU A 86 5.89 2.94 -0.12
CA GLU A 86 4.71 3.14 0.74
C GLU A 86 3.95 4.43 0.39
N VAL A 87 4.66 5.54 0.17
CA VAL A 87 4.07 6.82 -0.26
C VAL A 87 3.40 6.69 -1.63
N ARG A 88 4.05 6.04 -2.59
CA ARG A 88 3.44 5.80 -3.92
C ARG A 88 2.18 4.95 -3.83
N MET A 89 2.20 3.87 -3.05
CA MET A 89 1.01 3.03 -2.82
C MET A 89 -0.10 3.82 -2.11
N ALA A 90 0.25 4.73 -1.20
CA ALA A 90 -0.72 5.62 -0.58
C ALA A 90 -1.36 6.56 -1.60
N VAL A 91 -0.61 7.07 -2.58
CA VAL A 91 -1.18 7.90 -3.66
C VAL A 91 -2.18 7.10 -4.48
N LEU A 92 -1.85 5.86 -4.86
CA LEU A 92 -2.77 4.98 -5.59
C LEU A 92 -4.09 4.77 -4.81
N ARG A 93 -3.99 4.61 -3.49
CA ARG A 93 -5.15 4.36 -2.62
C ARG A 93 -6.01 5.60 -2.40
N HIS A 94 -5.38 6.72 -2.03
CA HIS A 94 -6.08 7.90 -1.52
C HIS A 94 -6.34 8.95 -2.60
N ALA A 95 -5.55 8.97 -3.67
CA ALA A 95 -5.72 9.89 -4.79
C ALA A 95 -5.79 9.17 -6.15
N PRO A 96 -6.65 8.14 -6.32
CA PRO A 96 -6.71 7.36 -7.56
C PRO A 96 -7.09 8.21 -8.78
N TRP A 97 -7.78 9.35 -8.59
CA TRP A 97 -8.11 10.27 -9.69
C TRP A 97 -6.90 10.98 -10.31
N LEU A 98 -5.73 10.93 -9.66
CA LEU A 98 -4.47 11.48 -10.17
C LEU A 98 -3.65 10.43 -10.95
N VAL A 99 -4.18 9.22 -11.12
CA VAL A 99 -3.42 8.09 -11.65
C VAL A 99 -4.26 7.39 -12.71
N SER A 100 -3.71 7.29 -13.92
CA SER A 100 -4.31 6.45 -14.95
C SER A 100 -4.15 4.97 -14.61
N GLU A 101 -4.96 4.12 -15.21
CA GLU A 101 -4.89 2.66 -14.99
C GLU A 101 -3.50 2.09 -15.36
N ALA A 102 -2.91 2.54 -16.46
CA ALA A 102 -1.57 2.13 -16.88
C ALA A 102 -0.49 2.56 -15.87
N GLU A 103 -0.60 3.76 -15.30
CA GLU A 103 0.32 4.22 -14.24
C GLU A 103 0.11 3.44 -12.94
N ARG A 104 -1.13 3.05 -12.61
CA ARG A 104 -1.45 2.20 -11.45
C ARG A 104 -0.80 0.83 -11.62
N GLU A 105 -0.97 0.19 -12.77
CA GLU A 105 -0.33 -1.10 -13.10
C GLU A 105 1.19 -1.01 -12.98
N ALA A 106 1.82 -0.05 -13.67
CA ALA A 106 3.26 0.11 -13.66
C ALA A 106 3.81 0.38 -12.25
N SER A 107 3.11 1.19 -11.45
CA SER A 107 3.49 1.48 -10.07
C SER A 107 3.41 0.23 -9.18
N LEU A 108 2.41 -0.62 -9.40
CA LEU A 108 2.21 -1.83 -8.62
C LEU A 108 3.21 -2.92 -8.98
N VAL A 109 3.47 -3.13 -10.27
CA VAL A 109 4.54 -4.03 -10.75
C VAL A 109 5.89 -3.63 -10.16
N ARG A 110 6.20 -2.33 -10.18
CA ARG A 110 7.42 -1.79 -9.57
C ARG A 110 7.46 -2.05 -8.06
N ALA A 111 6.36 -1.78 -7.36
CA ALA A 111 6.26 -1.99 -5.92
C ALA A 111 6.47 -3.46 -5.53
N LEU A 112 5.86 -4.41 -6.24
CA LEU A 112 6.08 -5.85 -6.00
C LEU A 112 7.53 -6.26 -6.24
N GLY A 113 8.21 -5.61 -7.18
CA GLY A 113 9.62 -5.84 -7.47
C GLY A 113 10.61 -5.25 -6.44
N GLU A 114 10.21 -4.26 -5.63
CA GLU A 114 11.15 -3.50 -4.77
C GLU A 114 10.76 -3.44 -3.29
N ALA A 115 9.47 -3.54 -2.95
CA ALA A 115 8.96 -3.35 -1.59
C ALA A 115 9.46 -4.44 -0.63
N THR A 116 9.75 -4.03 0.61
CA THR A 116 10.13 -4.91 1.71
C THR A 116 9.03 -4.96 2.76
N ILE A 117 9.12 -5.93 3.67
CA ILE A 117 8.31 -5.94 4.89
C ILE A 117 8.57 -4.62 5.63
N TYR A 118 7.50 -3.96 6.08
CA TYR A 118 7.49 -2.59 6.64
C TYR A 118 7.91 -1.46 5.67
N GLY A 119 8.34 -1.79 4.44
CA GLY A 119 8.69 -0.85 3.37
C GLY A 119 7.59 -0.70 2.32
N GLY A 120 6.33 -0.93 2.69
CA GLY A 120 5.17 -0.80 1.80
C GLY A 120 4.72 -2.09 1.11
N LEU A 121 5.31 -3.25 1.41
CA LEU A 121 4.91 -4.53 0.80
C LEU A 121 3.45 -4.89 1.09
N THR A 122 3.00 -4.78 2.35
CA THR A 122 1.61 -5.06 2.74
C THR A 122 0.62 -4.28 1.87
N ARG A 123 0.87 -2.98 1.66
CA ARG A 123 0.00 -2.15 0.82
C ARG A 123 0.05 -2.51 -0.65
N ALA A 124 1.22 -2.90 -1.14
CA ALA A 124 1.33 -3.38 -2.52
C ALA A 124 0.51 -4.67 -2.71
N LEU A 125 0.50 -5.55 -1.70
CA LEU A 125 -0.32 -6.77 -1.72
C LEU A 125 -1.81 -6.45 -1.64
N ASP A 126 -2.26 -5.58 -0.72
CA ASP A 126 -3.66 -5.17 -0.61
C ASP A 126 -4.16 -4.53 -1.92
N GLN A 127 -3.32 -3.75 -2.59
CA GLN A 127 -3.64 -3.15 -3.88
C GLN A 127 -3.66 -4.19 -5.01
N ALA A 128 -2.75 -5.15 -5.01
CA ALA A 128 -2.73 -6.25 -5.98
C ALA A 128 -3.93 -7.17 -5.82
N GLU A 129 -4.36 -7.42 -4.59
CA GLU A 129 -5.60 -8.14 -4.30
C GLU A 129 -6.79 -7.48 -5.01
N ALA A 130 -6.92 -6.16 -4.89
CA ALA A 130 -8.02 -5.40 -5.51
C ALA A 130 -7.83 -5.11 -7.02
N PHE A 131 -6.59 -5.11 -7.53
CA PHE A 131 -6.27 -4.74 -8.91
C PHE A 131 -5.06 -5.55 -9.42
N HIS A 132 -5.35 -6.65 -10.11
CA HIS A 132 -4.36 -7.62 -10.61
C HIS A 132 -4.53 -7.89 -12.12
N PRO A 133 -4.30 -6.90 -12.99
CA PRO A 133 -4.17 -7.17 -14.42
C PRO A 133 -2.99 -8.14 -14.68
N PRO A 134 -2.89 -8.75 -15.88
CA PRO A 134 -1.89 -9.78 -16.17
C PRO A 134 -0.45 -9.43 -15.77
N ALA A 135 0.00 -8.19 -16.01
CA ALA A 135 1.36 -7.77 -15.65
C ALA A 135 1.63 -7.81 -14.13
N VAL A 136 0.61 -7.59 -13.30
CA VAL A 136 0.70 -7.69 -11.83
C VAL A 136 0.77 -9.15 -11.39
N LEU A 137 -0.03 -10.03 -12.00
CA LEU A 137 0.07 -11.48 -11.76
C LEU A 137 1.44 -12.01 -12.17
N ASP A 138 1.97 -11.58 -13.32
CA ASP A 138 3.30 -11.95 -13.78
C ASP A 138 4.39 -11.49 -12.80
N ALA A 139 4.25 -10.29 -12.24
CA ALA A 139 5.17 -9.78 -11.22
C ALA A 139 5.14 -10.61 -9.94
N LEU A 140 3.97 -11.06 -9.48
CA LEU A 140 3.83 -11.96 -8.34
C LEU A 140 4.49 -13.32 -8.63
N TRP A 141 4.20 -13.93 -9.78
CA TRP A 141 4.77 -15.21 -10.19
C TRP A 141 6.30 -15.16 -10.30
N ARG A 142 6.82 -14.12 -10.96
CA ARG A 142 8.26 -13.89 -11.07
C ARG A 142 8.89 -13.68 -9.70
N GLY A 143 8.22 -12.93 -8.84
CA GLY A 143 8.69 -12.63 -7.51
C GLY A 143 8.81 -13.84 -6.59
N LEU A 144 8.09 -14.94 -6.85
CA LEU A 144 8.30 -16.20 -6.13
C LEU A 144 9.74 -16.70 -6.26
N LEU A 145 10.38 -16.50 -7.41
CA LEU A 145 11.75 -16.93 -7.68
C LEU A 145 12.79 -15.87 -7.34
N GLU A 146 12.47 -14.60 -7.59
CA GLU A 146 13.44 -13.50 -7.55
C GLU A 146 13.50 -12.75 -6.22
N ARG A 147 12.42 -12.78 -5.42
CA ARG A 147 12.35 -12.04 -4.16
C ARG A 147 12.88 -12.87 -2.98
N PRO A 148 13.33 -12.21 -1.90
CA PRO A 148 13.67 -12.89 -0.66
C PRO A 148 12.54 -13.79 -0.15
N GLY A 149 12.89 -14.85 0.58
CA GLY A 149 11.94 -15.90 0.93
C GLY A 149 10.80 -15.45 1.81
N ASP A 150 11.06 -14.53 2.75
CA ASP A 150 10.04 -13.88 3.55
C ASP A 150 9.00 -13.15 2.67
N VAL A 151 9.42 -12.44 1.61
CA VAL A 151 8.52 -11.79 0.64
C VAL A 151 7.77 -12.81 -0.22
N ALA A 152 8.47 -13.80 -0.77
CA ALA A 152 7.90 -14.77 -1.69
C ALA A 152 6.79 -15.63 -1.05
N VAL A 153 6.87 -15.88 0.26
CA VAL A 153 5.78 -16.50 1.04
C VAL A 153 4.47 -15.72 0.86
N HIS A 154 4.52 -14.38 0.90
CA HIS A 154 3.35 -13.52 0.70
C HIS A 154 2.82 -13.56 -0.74
N PHE A 155 3.69 -13.71 -1.73
CA PHE A 155 3.24 -13.83 -3.12
C PHE A 155 2.54 -15.16 -3.35
N ALA A 156 3.04 -16.26 -2.75
CA ALA A 156 2.40 -17.57 -2.86
C ALA A 156 1.01 -17.57 -2.23
N ALA A 157 0.87 -16.96 -1.05
CA ALA A 157 -0.41 -16.81 -0.37
C ALA A 157 -1.40 -15.99 -1.20
N LEU A 158 -0.99 -14.83 -1.71
CA LEU A 158 -1.87 -13.98 -2.51
C LEU A 158 -2.27 -14.66 -3.84
N LEU A 159 -1.34 -15.28 -4.55
CA LEU A 159 -1.65 -16.02 -5.79
C LEU A 159 -2.67 -17.15 -5.53
N THR A 160 -2.57 -17.83 -4.39
CA THR A 160 -3.51 -18.89 -4.01
C THR A 160 -4.92 -18.35 -3.82
N PHE A 161 -5.05 -17.22 -3.11
CA PHE A 161 -6.31 -16.52 -2.93
C PHE A 161 -6.88 -16.03 -4.27
N LEU A 162 -6.06 -15.38 -5.11
CA LEU A 162 -6.48 -14.84 -6.41
C LEU A 162 -6.96 -15.91 -7.41
N HIS A 163 -6.49 -17.16 -7.27
CA HIS A 163 -6.97 -18.29 -8.06
C HIS A 163 -8.15 -19.04 -7.42
N GLY A 164 -8.76 -18.48 -6.36
CA GLY A 164 -9.92 -19.05 -5.67
C GLY A 164 -9.62 -20.36 -4.96
N ARG A 165 -8.36 -20.61 -4.59
CA ARG A 165 -7.95 -21.81 -3.83
C ARG A 165 -7.84 -21.55 -2.33
N ALA A 166 -8.09 -20.33 -1.88
CA ALA A 166 -8.17 -19.93 -0.48
C ALA A 166 -9.34 -18.95 -0.29
N ASP A 167 -9.96 -18.95 0.88
CA ASP A 167 -11.06 -18.03 1.23
C ASP A 167 -10.56 -16.65 1.69
N GLU A 168 -9.29 -16.57 2.10
CA GLU A 168 -8.64 -15.34 2.52
C GLU A 168 -7.16 -15.30 2.08
N PRO A 169 -6.58 -14.10 1.87
CA PRO A 169 -5.14 -13.95 1.78
C PRO A 169 -4.51 -14.52 3.06
N PHE A 170 -3.54 -15.44 2.92
CA PHE A 170 -2.90 -16.14 4.04
C PHE A 170 -3.75 -17.18 4.80
N ASP A 171 -4.56 -17.97 4.08
CA ASP A 171 -5.22 -19.15 4.63
C ASP A 171 -4.24 -20.09 5.39
N MET A 172 -4.47 -20.19 6.71
CA MET A 172 -3.63 -20.96 7.63
C MET A 172 -3.60 -22.46 7.32
N ALA A 173 -4.61 -23.01 6.65
CA ALA A 173 -4.62 -24.41 6.21
C ALA A 173 -3.54 -24.68 5.15
N GLN A 174 -3.14 -23.65 4.39
CA GLN A 174 -2.17 -23.74 3.30
C GLN A 174 -0.80 -23.20 3.67
N ARG A 175 -0.65 -22.69 4.90
CA ARG A 175 0.63 -22.21 5.45
C ARG A 175 1.81 -23.16 5.21
N PRO A 176 1.70 -24.51 5.33
CA PRO A 176 2.81 -25.39 5.00
C PRO A 176 3.32 -25.27 3.57
N LEU A 177 2.44 -25.03 2.58
CA LEU A 177 2.81 -24.80 1.20
C LEU A 177 3.53 -23.45 1.04
N PHE A 178 2.99 -22.39 1.64
CA PHE A 178 3.57 -21.04 1.53
C PHE A 178 4.97 -20.97 2.15
N LEU A 179 5.18 -21.60 3.31
CA LEU A 179 6.47 -21.58 4.01
C LEU A 179 7.60 -22.29 3.26
N ARG A 180 7.31 -23.11 2.24
CA ARG A 180 8.36 -23.66 1.36
C ARG A 180 9.06 -22.62 0.52
N PHE A 181 8.46 -21.43 0.36
CA PHE A 181 9.09 -20.26 -0.23
C PHE A 181 9.98 -19.51 0.79
N ALA A 182 10.06 -19.90 2.05
CA ALA A 182 10.99 -19.30 3.02
C ALA A 182 12.39 -19.97 2.97
N THR A 183 12.99 -20.05 1.78
CA THR A 183 14.28 -20.73 1.56
C THR A 183 15.23 -19.89 0.69
N GLU A 184 16.54 -19.97 0.88
CA GLU A 184 17.50 -19.37 -0.06
C GLU A 184 17.90 -20.35 -1.19
N ASP A 185 17.50 -21.62 -1.10
CA ASP A 185 17.84 -22.65 -2.07
C ASP A 185 16.97 -22.54 -3.35
N ALA A 186 17.63 -22.30 -4.48
CA ALA A 186 16.96 -22.13 -5.76
C ALA A 186 16.29 -23.41 -6.30
N GLY A 187 16.75 -24.60 -5.88
CA GLY A 187 16.17 -25.89 -6.24
C GLY A 187 14.88 -26.16 -5.45
N GLU A 188 14.92 -25.97 -4.13
CA GLU A 188 13.73 -26.01 -3.27
C GLU A 188 12.69 -25.01 -3.74
N ARG A 189 13.15 -23.82 -4.14
CA ARG A 189 12.30 -22.77 -4.68
C ARG A 189 11.54 -23.20 -5.93
N ARG A 190 12.24 -23.76 -6.92
CA ARG A 190 11.63 -24.24 -8.16
C ARG A 190 10.68 -25.41 -7.90
N ALA A 191 11.02 -26.29 -6.95
CA ALA A 191 10.13 -27.37 -6.55
C ALA A 191 8.84 -26.86 -5.88
N ALA A 192 8.94 -25.85 -5.01
CA ALA A 192 7.77 -25.20 -4.39
C ALA A 192 6.90 -24.50 -5.45
N LEU A 193 7.51 -23.82 -6.44
CA LEU A 193 6.79 -23.20 -7.54
C LEU A 193 6.01 -24.21 -8.38
N ALA A 194 6.63 -25.33 -8.76
CA ALA A 194 5.97 -26.39 -9.52
C ALA A 194 4.81 -27.02 -8.72
N GLU A 195 4.94 -27.15 -7.40
CA GLU A 195 3.84 -27.59 -6.55
C GLU A 195 2.70 -26.58 -6.47
N LEU A 196 3.02 -25.30 -6.31
CA LEU A 196 2.01 -24.24 -6.30
C LEU A 196 1.23 -24.22 -7.62
N ARG A 197 1.90 -24.27 -8.78
CA ARG A 197 1.24 -24.33 -10.10
C ARG A 197 0.26 -25.51 -10.22
N ARG A 198 0.70 -26.71 -9.84
CA ARG A 198 -0.17 -27.90 -9.78
C ARG A 198 -1.35 -27.70 -8.84
N HIS A 199 -1.10 -27.12 -7.66
CA HIS A 199 -2.14 -26.84 -6.68
C HIS A 199 -3.20 -25.88 -7.25
N LEU A 200 -2.77 -24.82 -7.94
CA LEU A 200 -3.64 -23.82 -8.55
C LEU A 200 -4.28 -24.28 -9.87
N GLY A 201 -3.77 -25.35 -10.49
CA GLY A 201 -4.24 -25.84 -11.79
C GLY A 201 -3.83 -24.93 -12.95
N VAL A 202 -2.70 -24.24 -12.81
CA VAL A 202 -2.11 -23.40 -13.87
C VAL A 202 -1.02 -24.24 -14.53
N ASP A 203 -1.11 -24.42 -15.84
CA ASP A 203 -0.10 -25.18 -16.59
C ASP A 203 1.27 -24.50 -16.50
N GLU A 204 2.35 -25.30 -16.53
CA GLU A 204 3.69 -24.76 -16.71
C GLU A 204 3.75 -24.12 -18.09
N GLU A 205 3.82 -22.79 -18.16
CA GLU A 205 4.26 -22.12 -19.38
C GLU A 205 5.62 -22.72 -19.77
N ALA A 206 5.65 -23.33 -20.95
CA ALA A 206 6.79 -24.02 -21.55
C ALA A 206 7.92 -23.06 -21.93
#